data_AF-A0A3A5RKB8-F1
#
_entry.id   AF-A0A3A5RKB8-F1
#
_cell.length_a   1.000
_cell.length_b   1.000
_cell.length_c   1.000
_cell.angle_alpha   90.00
_cell.angle_beta   90.00
_cell.angle_gamma   90.00
#
_symmetry.space_group_name_H-M   'P 1'
#
loop_
_entity.id
_entity.type
_entity.pdbx_description
1 polymer ?
#
loop_
_entity_poly.entity_id
_entity_poly.type
_entity_poly.pdbx_seq_one_letter_code
_entity_poly.pdbx_strand_id
1 'polypeptide(L)'
;MKKATLKKLVEAYGLSEKTTSEKLDVRWEHVMEYGDKVIMAGYFYNVGNCWFAASYRYTTEDHTCEGEIKPVAVSEERFEDAGHAIEWAMKH
;
A
#
# COMPACT_ATOMS: atom_id res chain seq x y z
N MET A 1 1.13 4.68 -12.88
CA MET A 1 2.13 5.64 -12.35
C MET A 1 3.49 5.42 -13.00
N LYS A 2 4.31 6.47 -13.19
CA LYS A 2 5.69 6.32 -13.71
C LYS A 2 6.56 5.60 -12.66
N LYS A 3 7.39 4.65 -13.08
CA LYS A 3 8.25 3.83 -12.18
C LYS A 3 9.12 4.66 -11.22
N ALA A 4 9.67 5.79 -11.69
CA ALA A 4 10.49 6.68 -10.88
C ALA A 4 9.68 7.39 -9.77
N THR A 5 8.41 7.70 -10.02
CA THR A 5 7.51 8.31 -9.03
C THR A 5 7.12 7.30 -7.96
N LEU A 6 6.77 6.07 -8.37
CA LEU A 6 6.44 4.98 -7.46
C LEU A 6 7.58 4.71 -6.47
N LYS A 7 8.81 4.60 -6.98
CA LYS A 7 9.99 4.34 -6.15
C LYS A 7 10.18 5.42 -5.08
N LYS A 8 10.04 6.71 -5.46
CA LYS A 8 10.14 7.83 -4.50
C LYS A 8 9.08 7.76 -3.40
N LEU A 9 7.85 7.38 -3.73
CA LEU A 9 6.77 7.27 -2.74
C LEU A 9 6.97 6.07 -1.82
N VAL A 10 7.40 4.92 -2.37
CA VAL A 10 7.77 3.74 -1.59
C VAL A 10 8.85 4.12 -0.56
N GLU A 11 9.89 4.83 -0.98
CA GLU A 11 10.94 5.32 -0.08
C GLU A 11 10.40 6.35 0.95
N ALA A 12 9.60 7.34 0.50
CA ALA A 12 9.08 8.41 1.35
C ALA A 12 8.18 7.90 2.49
N TYR A 13 7.38 6.87 2.23
CA TYR A 13 6.53 6.23 3.24
C TYR A 13 7.23 5.07 3.97
N GLY A 14 8.51 4.81 3.67
CA GLY A 14 9.26 3.73 4.29
C GLY A 14 8.72 2.34 3.97
N LEU A 15 8.04 2.18 2.84
CA LEU A 15 7.57 0.91 2.30
C LEU A 15 8.75 0.14 1.66
N SER A 16 8.56 -1.17 1.44
CA SER A 16 9.55 -1.99 0.75
C SER A 16 9.17 -2.18 -0.73
N GLU A 17 10.18 -2.23 -1.61
CA GLU A 17 9.97 -2.59 -3.03
C GLU A 17 9.53 -4.05 -3.22
N LYS A 18 9.74 -4.90 -2.20
CA LYS A 18 9.33 -6.32 -2.12
C LYS A 18 8.96 -6.67 -0.69
N THR A 19 7.80 -7.28 -0.48
CA THR A 19 7.32 -7.68 0.86
C THR A 19 6.34 -8.84 0.75
N THR A 20 5.69 -9.21 1.86
CA THR A 20 4.54 -10.11 1.94
C THR A 20 3.36 -9.37 2.56
N SER A 21 2.12 -9.85 2.40
CA SER A 21 0.96 -9.21 3.03
C SER A 21 1.00 -9.33 4.55
N GLU A 22 1.51 -10.43 5.10
CA GLU A 22 1.75 -10.57 6.55
C GLU A 22 2.70 -9.48 7.08
N LYS A 23 3.83 -9.24 6.40
CA LYS A 23 4.78 -8.20 6.81
C LYS A 23 4.20 -6.80 6.72
N LEU A 24 3.30 -6.55 5.77
CA LEU A 24 2.56 -5.29 5.72
C LEU A 24 1.62 -5.17 6.92
N ASP A 25 0.86 -6.22 7.23
CA ASP A 25 -0.16 -6.21 8.28
C ASP A 25 0.43 -6.05 9.70
N VAL A 26 1.67 -6.52 9.90
CA VAL A 26 2.41 -6.29 11.16
C VAL A 26 2.79 -4.80 11.34
N ARG A 27 2.97 -4.06 10.25
CA ARG A 27 3.56 -2.71 10.29
C ARG A 27 2.57 -1.58 10.01
N TRP A 28 1.53 -1.86 9.21
CA TRP A 28 0.61 -0.87 8.70
C TRP A 28 -0.83 -1.22 9.10
N GLU A 29 -1.72 -0.25 8.89
CA GLU A 29 -3.12 -0.42 9.21
C GLU A 29 -3.90 -0.88 7.98
N HIS A 30 -5.03 -1.54 8.22
CA HIS A 30 -6.02 -1.91 7.19
C HIS A 30 -5.41 -2.59 5.94
N VAL A 31 -4.63 -3.65 6.14
CA VAL A 31 -4.13 -4.49 5.04
C VAL A 31 -5.17 -5.55 4.71
N MET A 32 -5.58 -5.62 3.44
CA MET A 32 -6.66 -6.52 3.01
C MET A 32 -6.43 -7.03 1.59
N GLU A 33 -6.89 -8.26 1.34
CA GLU A 33 -7.02 -8.81 -0.01
C GLU A 33 -8.21 -8.18 -0.74
N TYR A 34 -8.02 -7.73 -1.96
CA TYR A 34 -9.05 -7.12 -2.80
C TYR A 34 -8.89 -7.53 -4.27
N GLY A 35 -9.69 -8.50 -4.70
CA GLY A 35 -9.62 -9.02 -6.05
C GLY A 35 -8.27 -9.66 -6.35
N ASP A 36 -7.51 -9.07 -7.27
CA ASP A 36 -6.15 -9.49 -7.65
C ASP A 36 -5.04 -8.67 -6.98
N LYS A 37 -5.36 -7.92 -5.93
CA LYS A 37 -4.46 -7.00 -5.23
C LYS A 37 -4.47 -7.24 -3.73
N VAL A 38 -3.38 -6.84 -3.09
CA VAL A 38 -3.37 -6.50 -1.66
C VAL A 38 -3.45 -4.98 -1.56
N ILE A 39 -4.37 -4.45 -0.77
CA ILE A 39 -4.52 -3.02 -0.52
C ILE A 39 -4.20 -2.69 0.93
N MET A 40 -3.76 -1.46 1.18
CA MET A 40 -3.35 -0.99 2.51
C MET A 40 -3.66 0.50 2.65
N ALA A 41 -4.14 0.90 3.84
CA ALA A 41 -4.16 2.28 4.27
C ALA A 41 -3.20 2.49 5.46
N GLY A 42 -2.08 3.16 5.21
CA GLY A 42 -1.11 3.46 6.26
C GLY A 42 -1.41 4.81 6.92
N TYR A 43 -1.10 4.91 8.22
CA TYR A 43 -1.16 6.15 8.96
C TYR A 43 0.24 6.71 9.23
N PHE A 44 0.43 8.00 8.99
CA PHE A 44 1.68 8.71 9.27
C PHE A 44 1.38 9.98 10.05
N TYR A 45 1.73 10.00 11.35
CA TYR A 45 1.51 11.14 12.24
C TYR A 45 2.10 12.43 11.64
N ASN A 46 1.21 13.32 11.20
CA ASN A 46 1.53 14.65 10.68
C ASN A 46 0.42 15.65 11.08
N VAL A 47 0.60 16.94 10.82
CA VAL A 47 -0.47 17.93 10.99
C VAL A 47 -1.36 17.92 9.73
N GLY A 48 -2.65 17.63 9.89
CA GLY A 48 -3.62 17.55 8.79
C GLY A 48 -3.90 16.11 8.34
N ASN A 49 -4.02 15.88 7.03
CA ASN A 49 -4.29 14.56 6.46
C ASN A 49 -3.13 13.58 6.74
N CYS A 50 -3.43 12.51 7.46
CA CYS A 50 -2.43 11.57 7.97
C CYS A 50 -2.47 10.19 7.31
N TRP A 51 -3.50 9.90 6.52
CA TRP A 51 -3.65 8.60 5.86
C TRP A 51 -3.03 8.62 4.47
N PHE A 52 -2.40 7.52 4.09
CA PHE A 52 -1.93 7.29 2.72
C PHE A 52 -2.32 5.87 2.30
N ALA A 53 -2.30 5.62 1.00
CA ALA A 53 -2.77 4.38 0.43
C ALA A 53 -1.69 3.72 -0.41
N ALA A 54 -1.69 2.39 -0.45
CA ALA A 54 -0.91 1.63 -1.42
C ALA A 54 -1.68 0.40 -1.88
N SER A 55 -1.41 -0.01 -3.13
CA SER A 55 -1.86 -1.27 -3.68
C SER A 55 -0.68 -2.06 -4.19
N TYR A 56 -0.77 -3.39 -4.05
CA TYR A 56 0.28 -4.33 -4.35
C TYR A 56 -0.28 -5.47 -5.20
N ARG A 57 0.61 -6.15 -5.93
CA ARG A 57 0.29 -7.39 -6.62
C ARG A 57 1.29 -8.48 -6.28
N TYR A 58 0.79 -9.70 -6.20
CA TYR A 58 1.60 -10.90 -6.16
C TYR A 58 2.50 -10.99 -7.40
N THR A 59 3.73 -11.45 -7.20
CA THR A 59 4.72 -11.63 -8.28
C THR A 59 4.86 -13.08 -8.71
N THR A 60 4.21 -14.00 -8.00
CA THR A 60 4.19 -15.44 -8.23
C THR A 60 2.76 -15.96 -8.08
N GLU A 61 2.55 -17.27 -8.31
CA GLU A 61 1.25 -17.93 -8.09
C GLU A 61 0.95 -18.20 -6.61
N ASP A 62 1.91 -17.96 -5.71
CA ASP A 62 1.70 -18.07 -4.28
C ASP A 62 0.97 -16.83 -3.76
N HIS A 63 -0.36 -16.95 -3.63
CA HIS A 63 -1.23 -15.91 -3.10
C HIS A 63 -1.57 -16.11 -1.63
N THR A 64 -0.71 -16.81 -0.88
CA THR A 64 -0.84 -16.88 0.59
C THR A 64 -0.30 -15.58 1.23
N CYS A 65 -0.39 -15.48 2.56
CA CYS A 65 0.10 -14.30 3.29
C CYS A 65 1.62 -14.11 3.22
N GLU A 66 2.36 -15.15 2.82
CA GLU A 66 3.83 -15.19 2.68
C GLU A 66 4.29 -15.02 1.22
N GLY A 67 3.35 -14.95 0.27
CA GLY A 67 3.65 -14.71 -1.14
C GLY A 67 4.32 -13.35 -1.36
N GLU A 68 5.29 -13.29 -2.29
CA GLU A 68 5.95 -12.03 -2.63
C GLU A 68 4.96 -11.09 -3.33
N ILE A 69 4.78 -9.90 -2.76
CA ILE A 69 4.04 -8.80 -3.35
C ILE A 69 4.95 -7.60 -3.62
N LYS A 70 4.60 -6.83 -4.66
CA LYS A 70 5.26 -5.56 -5.00
C LYS A 70 4.25 -4.44 -5.09
N PRO A 71 4.61 -3.21 -4.66
CA PRO A 71 3.73 -2.07 -4.81
C PRO A 71 3.55 -1.78 -6.30
N VAL A 72 2.31 -1.52 -6.71
CA VAL A 72 1.93 -1.09 -8.05
C VAL A 72 1.43 0.35 -8.07
N ALA A 73 0.85 0.80 -6.95
CA ALA A 73 0.50 2.18 -6.71
C ALA A 73 0.70 2.58 -5.25
N VAL A 74 1.05 3.86 -5.03
CA VAL A 74 1.12 4.51 -3.71
C VAL A 74 0.56 5.91 -3.91
N SER A 75 -0.26 6.41 -2.99
CA SER A 75 -0.89 7.72 -3.11
C SER A 75 0.13 8.85 -2.90
N GLU A 76 0.15 9.80 -3.84
CA GLU A 76 0.88 11.07 -3.64
C GLU A 76 0.12 11.96 -2.65
N GLU A 77 -1.20 11.94 -2.73
CA GLU A 77 -2.08 12.63 -1.80
C GLU A 77 -2.21 11.88 -0.46
N ARG A 78 -2.62 12.65 0.56
CA ARG A 78 -2.97 12.13 1.87
C ARG A 78 -4.44 12.37 2.15
N PHE A 79 -5.04 11.45 2.89
CA PHE A 79 -6.46 11.42 3.16
C PHE A 79 -6.77 11.77 4.62
N GLU A 80 -7.99 12.26 4.84
CA GLU A 80 -8.50 12.61 6.17
C GLU A 80 -8.76 11.38 7.04
N ASP A 81 -9.15 10.27 6.42
CA ASP A 81 -9.46 9.01 7.09
C ASP A 81 -8.99 7.79 6.26
N ALA A 82 -9.03 6.63 6.90
CA ALA A 82 -8.67 5.36 6.30
C ALA A 82 -9.63 4.95 5.17
N GLY A 83 -10.91 5.29 5.26
CA GLY A 83 -11.92 4.90 4.27
C GLY A 83 -11.64 5.49 2.89
N HIS A 84 -11.30 6.78 2.84
CA HIS A 84 -10.88 7.44 1.60
C HIS A 84 -9.58 6.87 1.04
N ALA A 85 -8.61 6.54 1.92
CA ALA A 85 -7.37 5.89 1.51
C ALA A 85 -7.62 4.49 0.92
N ILE A 86 -8.49 3.69 1.54
CA ILE A 86 -8.90 2.37 1.06
C ILE A 86 -9.62 2.49 -0.28
N GLU A 87 -10.57 3.41 -0.41
CA GLU A 87 -11.30 3.65 -1.65
C GLU A 87 -10.33 3.98 -2.80
N TRP A 88 -9.30 4.80 -2.52
CA TRP A 88 -8.25 5.09 -3.47
C TRP A 88 -7.45 3.84 -3.86
N ALA A 89 -7.03 3.02 -2.89
CA ALA A 89 -6.26 1.80 -3.13
C ALA A 89 -7.02 0.76 -3.96
N MET A 90 -8.34 0.64 -3.76
CA MET A 90 -9.17 -0.25 -4.57
C MET A 90 -9.13 0.13 -6.06
N LYS A 91 -9.13 1.44 -6.35
CA LYS A 91 -9.16 1.99 -7.72
C LYS A 91 -7.81 1.96 -8.44
N HIS A 92 -6.69 1.78 -7.74
CA HIS A 92 -5.33 1.87 -8.28
C HIS A 92 -4.55 0.56 -8.19
#